data_AF-A0A426YV15-F1
#
_entry.id   AF-A0A426YV15-F1
#
_cell.length_a   1.000
_cell.length_b   1.000
_cell.length_c   1.000
_cell.angle_alpha   90.00
_cell.angle_beta   90.00
_cell.angle_gamma   90.00
#
_symmetry.space_group_name_H-M   'P 1'
#
loop_
_entity.id
_entity.type
_entity.pdbx_description
1 polymer ?
#
loop_
_entity_poly.entity_id
_entity_poly.type
_entity_poly.pdbx_seq_one_letter_code
_entity_poly.pdbx_strand_id
1 'polypeptide(L)'
;MVEKSKILIIGGTGYIGKFIVAASARSGHPTFALVRSTTAPADQPAKAKLLHDFQAAGVTFLRGDLHDPDSLVRAIQQVDVVISAVGSQQLKDQTKIIDAIKDAGGHIKVRLFLLSSSYFGNDADRIHVVEPAKSMYAIKVQIRRSVQAAGIPYTYVSCNCFAGCFLPKLAQAEASGLPTDKVVILGEGNTKELPMPLSIRLAISHSFFVNGDQTNFEIEPSFGVEASVLYPDVKYTTVDEYLDRFL
;
A
#
# COMPACT_ATOMS: atom_id res chain seq x y z
N MET A 1 -7.78 -24.33 18.25
CA MET A 1 -7.59 -23.50 17.04
C MET A 1 -7.08 -22.14 17.48
N VAL A 2 -6.07 -21.58 16.83
CA VAL A 2 -5.60 -20.22 17.14
C VAL A 2 -6.69 -19.24 16.70
N GLU A 3 -7.20 -18.42 17.63
CA GLU A 3 -8.22 -17.41 17.33
C GLU A 3 -7.67 -16.39 16.32
N LYS A 4 -8.43 -16.14 15.24
CA LYS A 4 -8.03 -15.23 14.17
C LYS A 4 -8.31 -13.79 14.58
N SER A 5 -7.34 -12.90 14.39
CA SER A 5 -7.50 -11.47 14.62
C SER A 5 -8.56 -10.86 13.71
N LYS A 6 -9.37 -9.95 14.26
CA LYS A 6 -10.30 -9.08 13.54
C LYS A 6 -9.53 -7.96 12.84
N ILE A 7 -9.73 -7.78 11.53
CA ILE A 7 -8.92 -6.87 10.71
C ILE A 7 -9.79 -5.79 10.09
N LEU A 8 -9.50 -4.52 10.36
CA LEU A 8 -10.08 -3.37 9.66
C LEU A 8 -9.18 -2.90 8.52
N ILE A 9 -9.70 -2.80 7.30
CA ILE A 9 -9.02 -2.21 6.15
C ILE A 9 -9.64 -0.85 5.83
N ILE A 10 -8.84 0.21 5.98
CA ILE A 10 -9.20 1.59 5.61
C ILE A 10 -8.68 1.85 4.19
N GLY A 11 -9.56 2.24 3.27
CA GLY A 11 -9.23 2.30 1.85
C GLY A 11 -9.41 0.96 1.11
N GLY A 12 -10.22 0.05 1.65
CA GLY A 12 -10.44 -1.30 1.11
C GLY A 12 -11.00 -1.37 -0.32
N THR A 13 -11.61 -0.29 -0.85
CA THR A 13 -12.07 -0.23 -2.24
C THR A 13 -11.02 0.32 -3.21
N GLY A 14 -9.84 0.72 -2.73
CA GLY A 14 -8.73 1.20 -3.54
C GLY A 14 -8.03 0.08 -4.31
N TYR A 15 -7.05 0.45 -5.15
CA TYR A 15 -6.34 -0.48 -6.03
C TYR A 15 -5.73 -1.67 -5.29
N ILE A 16 -4.90 -1.42 -4.27
CA ILE A 16 -4.32 -2.48 -3.43
C ILE A 16 -5.30 -2.95 -2.36
N GLY A 17 -6.10 -2.03 -1.80
CA GLY A 17 -7.07 -2.29 -0.75
C GLY A 17 -7.97 -3.48 -1.02
N LYS A 18 -8.47 -3.61 -2.26
CA LYS A 18 -9.37 -4.71 -2.63
C LYS A 18 -8.73 -6.09 -2.55
N PHE A 19 -7.44 -6.17 -2.85
CA PHE A 19 -6.70 -7.42 -2.76
C PHE A 19 -6.44 -7.80 -1.29
N ILE A 20 -6.17 -6.81 -0.43
CA ILE A 20 -5.99 -7.02 1.01
C ILE A 20 -7.29 -7.51 1.64
N VAL A 21 -8.42 -6.85 1.35
CA VAL A 21 -9.74 -7.26 1.86
C VAL A 21 -10.03 -8.71 1.47
N ALA A 22 -9.87 -9.04 0.19
CA ALA A 22 -10.12 -10.39 -0.30
C ALA A 22 -9.14 -11.42 0.30
N ALA A 23 -7.87 -11.08 0.48
CA ALA A 23 -6.87 -11.97 1.08
C ALA A 23 -7.13 -12.21 2.57
N SER A 24 -7.52 -11.17 3.32
CA SER A 24 -7.91 -11.26 4.73
C SER A 24 -9.09 -12.21 4.91
N ALA A 25 -10.15 -12.03 4.10
CA ALA A 25 -11.33 -12.88 4.12
C ALA A 25 -11.00 -14.34 3.76
N ARG A 26 -10.24 -14.58 2.68
CA ARG A 26 -9.81 -15.94 2.27
C ARG A 26 -8.94 -16.64 3.32
N SER A 27 -8.19 -15.87 4.10
CA SER A 27 -7.34 -16.40 5.19
C SER A 27 -8.12 -16.69 6.48
N GLY A 28 -9.44 -16.52 6.46
CA GLY A 28 -10.36 -16.82 7.56
C GLY A 28 -10.38 -15.77 8.67
N HIS A 29 -9.83 -14.58 8.44
CA HIS A 29 -9.90 -13.49 9.42
C HIS A 29 -11.29 -12.82 9.38
N PRO A 30 -11.92 -12.54 10.53
CA PRO A 30 -13.05 -11.62 10.57
C PRO A 30 -12.62 -10.27 9.98
N THR A 31 -13.15 -9.96 8.79
CA THR A 31 -12.64 -8.87 7.95
C THR A 31 -13.65 -7.73 7.89
N PHE A 32 -13.18 -6.54 8.18
CA PHE A 32 -13.94 -5.30 8.20
C PHE A 32 -13.39 -4.34 7.16
N ALA A 33 -14.24 -3.71 6.37
CA ALA A 33 -13.86 -2.64 5.45
C ALA A 33 -14.52 -1.33 5.86
N LEU A 34 -13.72 -0.28 6.03
CA LEU A 34 -14.26 1.06 6.28
C LEU A 34 -14.81 1.64 4.97
N VAL A 35 -16.10 1.99 4.97
CA VAL A 35 -16.78 2.56 3.81
C VAL A 35 -17.56 3.82 4.18
N ARG A 36 -17.55 4.83 3.32
CA ARG A 36 -18.38 6.04 3.51
C ARG A 36 -19.87 5.76 3.30
N SER A 37 -20.15 4.84 2.37
CA SER A 37 -21.48 4.34 2.02
C SER A 37 -21.40 2.84 1.74
N THR A 38 -22.42 2.09 2.16
CA THR A 38 -22.59 0.67 1.86
C THR A 38 -23.14 0.41 0.46
N THR A 39 -23.61 1.46 -0.22
CA THR A 39 -24.04 1.43 -1.61
C THR A 39 -23.10 2.25 -2.48
N ALA A 40 -22.82 1.76 -3.68
CA ALA A 40 -22.08 2.52 -4.67
C ALA A 40 -23.01 3.54 -5.36
N PRO A 41 -22.49 4.70 -5.79
CA PRO A 41 -23.19 5.58 -6.70
C PRO A 41 -23.64 4.85 -7.98
N ALA A 42 -24.79 5.22 -8.54
CA ALA A 42 -25.38 4.55 -9.70
C ALA A 42 -24.48 4.56 -10.95
N ASP A 43 -23.61 5.57 -11.06
CA ASP A 43 -22.61 5.74 -12.12
C ASP A 43 -21.32 4.92 -11.90
N GLN A 44 -21.23 4.12 -10.83
CA GLN A 44 -20.03 3.34 -10.48
C GLN A 44 -20.31 1.82 -10.39
N PRO A 45 -20.65 1.15 -11.50
CA PRO A 45 -21.02 -0.27 -11.51
C PRO A 45 -19.88 -1.19 -11.03
N ALA A 46 -18.63 -0.84 -11.33
CA ALA A 46 -17.46 -1.60 -10.86
C ALA A 46 -17.34 -1.57 -9.33
N LYS A 47 -17.68 -0.45 -8.70
CA LYS A 47 -17.69 -0.32 -7.23
C LYS A 47 -18.88 -1.05 -6.63
N ALA A 48 -20.05 -0.98 -7.26
CA ALA A 48 -21.23 -1.73 -6.84
C ALA A 48 -20.94 -3.24 -6.79
N LYS A 49 -20.36 -3.76 -7.88
CA LYS A 49 -19.93 -5.16 -7.97
C LYS A 49 -18.91 -5.49 -6.87
N LEU A 50 -17.89 -4.65 -6.66
CA LEU A 50 -16.88 -4.88 -5.65
C LEU A 50 -17.47 -4.98 -4.23
N LEU A 51 -18.38 -4.08 -3.87
CA LEU A 51 -19.05 -4.11 -2.57
C LEU A 51 -19.91 -5.37 -2.41
N HIS A 52 -20.62 -5.77 -3.45
CA HIS A 52 -21.37 -7.03 -3.46
C HIS A 52 -20.44 -8.24 -3.29
N ASP A 53 -19.32 -8.30 -4.02
CA ASP A 53 -18.33 -9.38 -3.92
C ASP A 53 -17.73 -9.45 -2.51
N PHE A 54 -17.48 -8.30 -1.85
CA PHE A 54 -17.03 -8.26 -0.46
C PHE A 54 -18.06 -8.84 0.51
N GLN A 55 -19.34 -8.46 0.38
CA GLN A 55 -20.41 -8.99 1.22
C GLN A 55 -20.57 -10.50 1.03
N ALA A 56 -20.54 -10.97 -0.22
CA ALA A 56 -20.58 -12.39 -0.54
C ALA A 56 -19.39 -13.18 0.06
N ALA A 57 -18.25 -12.53 0.24
CA ALA A 57 -17.07 -13.08 0.91
C ALA A 57 -17.09 -12.96 2.45
N GLY A 58 -18.21 -12.49 3.04
CA GLY A 58 -18.37 -12.35 4.49
C GLY A 58 -17.69 -11.12 5.09
N VAL A 59 -17.29 -10.14 4.28
CA VAL A 59 -16.71 -8.87 4.77
C VAL A 59 -17.78 -8.02 5.42
N THR A 60 -17.50 -7.53 6.62
CA THR A 60 -18.39 -6.60 7.34
C THR A 60 -18.04 -5.16 6.98
N PHE A 61 -19.05 -4.35 6.63
CA PHE A 61 -18.84 -2.93 6.37
C PHE A 61 -19.02 -2.11 7.63
N LEU A 62 -17.99 -1.34 7.99
CA LEU A 62 -18.07 -0.33 9.03
C LEU A 62 -18.21 1.04 8.36
N ARG A 63 -19.29 1.75 8.68
CA ARG A 63 -19.52 3.08 8.13
C ARG A 63 -18.63 4.08 8.84
N GLY A 64 -17.82 4.82 8.10
CA GLY A 64 -17.01 5.92 8.64
C GLY A 64 -16.26 6.71 7.59
N ASP A 65 -15.68 7.82 8.01
CA ASP A 65 -14.85 8.71 7.19
C ASP A 65 -13.57 9.06 7.93
N LEU A 66 -12.48 9.24 7.19
CA LEU A 66 -11.21 9.71 7.74
C LEU A 66 -11.31 11.08 8.42
N HIS A 67 -12.28 11.89 8.01
CA HIS A 67 -12.55 13.23 8.52
C HIS A 67 -13.64 13.26 9.61
N ASP A 68 -14.14 12.09 10.02
CA ASP A 68 -15.08 11.93 11.14
C ASP A 68 -14.37 11.10 12.22
N PRO A 69 -13.70 11.76 13.20
CA PRO A 69 -12.93 11.08 14.24
C PRO A 69 -13.75 10.04 15.02
N ASP A 70 -14.99 10.37 15.38
CA ASP A 70 -15.84 9.47 16.17
C ASP A 70 -16.17 8.20 15.38
N SER A 71 -16.37 8.31 14.06
CA SER A 71 -16.58 7.14 13.21
C SER A 71 -15.36 6.23 13.12
N LEU A 72 -14.15 6.82 13.07
CA LEU A 72 -12.90 6.05 13.06
C LEU A 72 -12.69 5.33 14.38
N VAL A 73 -12.86 6.03 15.51
CA VAL A 73 -12.70 5.47 16.85
C VAL A 73 -13.67 4.29 17.04
N ARG A 74 -14.96 4.47 16.73
CA ARG A 74 -15.96 3.39 16.80
C ARG A 74 -15.61 2.19 15.91
N ALA A 75 -15.04 2.42 14.74
CA ALA A 75 -14.64 1.34 13.84
C ALA A 75 -13.41 0.58 14.38
N ILE A 76 -12.44 1.31 14.92
CA ILE A 76 -11.18 0.77 15.43
C ILE A 76 -11.40 -0.03 16.73
N GLN A 77 -12.33 0.39 17.60
CA GLN A 77 -12.69 -0.35 18.83
C GLN A 77 -13.23 -1.77 18.59
N GLN A 78 -13.65 -2.09 17.37
CA GLN A 78 -14.25 -3.38 17.04
C GLN A 78 -13.23 -4.44 16.57
N VAL A 79 -11.97 -4.06 16.36
CA VAL A 79 -10.98 -4.88 15.68
C VAL A 79 -9.66 -4.99 16.46
N ASP A 80 -8.83 -5.96 16.08
CA ASP A 80 -7.49 -6.15 16.66
C ASP A 80 -6.39 -5.49 15.82
N VAL A 81 -6.60 -5.35 14.50
CA VAL A 81 -5.60 -4.91 13.52
C VAL A 81 -6.20 -3.87 12.58
N VAL A 82 -5.43 -2.83 12.27
CA VAL A 82 -5.81 -1.77 11.31
C VAL A 82 -4.81 -1.75 10.17
N ILE A 83 -5.30 -1.90 8.94
CA ILE A 83 -4.51 -1.81 7.71
C ILE A 83 -4.94 -0.55 6.96
N SER A 84 -4.00 0.38 6.77
CA SER A 84 -4.21 1.56 5.94
C SER A 84 -3.76 1.28 4.50
N ALA A 85 -4.71 1.43 3.57
CA ALA A 85 -4.52 1.36 2.13
C ALA A 85 -5.15 2.58 1.42
N VAL A 86 -5.24 3.71 2.13
CA VAL A 86 -5.80 4.98 1.62
C VAL A 86 -4.98 5.52 0.45
N GLY A 87 -5.56 6.15 -0.56
CA GLY A 87 -4.80 6.59 -1.74
C GLY A 87 -3.82 7.75 -1.48
N SER A 88 -3.00 8.07 -2.48
CA SER A 88 -1.97 9.13 -2.40
C SER A 88 -2.51 10.51 -1.96
N GLN A 89 -3.74 10.84 -2.37
CA GLN A 89 -4.42 12.09 -2.01
C GLN A 89 -4.71 12.21 -0.51
N GLN A 90 -4.74 11.09 0.20
CA GLN A 90 -5.10 10.98 1.61
C GLN A 90 -3.90 10.54 2.47
N LEU A 91 -2.68 10.60 1.93
CA LEU A 91 -1.47 10.21 2.67
C LEU A 91 -1.30 11.00 3.97
N LYS A 92 -1.55 12.32 3.92
CA LYS A 92 -1.49 13.20 5.08
C LYS A 92 -2.60 12.91 6.10
N ASP A 93 -3.75 12.41 5.64
CA ASP A 93 -4.89 12.07 6.50
C ASP A 93 -4.64 10.84 7.39
N GLN A 94 -3.53 10.12 7.18
CA GLN A 94 -3.19 8.98 8.03
C GLN A 94 -2.86 9.39 9.48
N THR A 95 -2.53 10.66 9.74
CA THR A 95 -2.43 11.15 11.12
C THR A 95 -3.75 11.00 11.87
N LYS A 96 -4.89 11.15 11.19
CA LYS A 96 -6.22 10.98 11.78
C LYS A 96 -6.48 9.53 12.19
N ILE A 97 -5.90 8.56 11.47
CA ILE A 97 -5.94 7.13 11.86
C ILE A 97 -5.10 6.91 13.12
N ILE A 98 -3.92 7.54 13.20
CA ILE A 98 -3.04 7.47 14.38
C ILE A 98 -3.76 8.03 15.62
N ASP A 99 -4.38 9.21 15.49
CA ASP A 99 -5.14 9.83 16.57
C ASP A 99 -6.31 8.95 17.00
N ALA A 100 -7.09 8.42 16.06
CA ALA A 100 -8.20 7.53 16.37
C ALA A 100 -7.76 6.20 17.01
N ILE A 101 -6.57 5.67 16.67
CA ILE A 101 -6.00 4.50 17.37
C ILE A 101 -5.70 4.83 18.83
N LYS A 102 -5.12 6.01 19.10
CA LYS A 102 -4.80 6.43 20.47
C LYS A 102 -6.09 6.61 21.30
N ASP A 103 -7.10 7.25 20.71
CA ASP A 103 -8.37 7.56 21.37
C ASP A 103 -9.22 6.31 21.58
N ALA A 104 -9.09 5.30 20.71
CA ALA A 104 -9.78 4.04 20.88
C ALA A 104 -9.28 3.23 22.09
N GLY A 105 -8.13 3.56 22.69
CA GLY A 105 -7.68 3.05 23.98
C GLY A 105 -6.83 1.77 23.94
N GLY A 106 -6.12 1.48 25.04
CA GLY A 106 -5.09 0.44 25.14
C GLY A 106 -5.54 -1.04 25.14
N HIS A 107 -6.81 -1.33 24.83
CA HIS A 107 -7.29 -2.72 24.69
C HIS A 107 -6.98 -3.32 23.33
N ILE A 108 -6.51 -2.51 22.38
CA ILE A 108 -6.35 -2.92 21.01
C ILE A 108 -4.94 -3.46 20.78
N LYS A 109 -4.84 -4.68 20.25
CA LYS A 109 -3.59 -5.31 19.80
C LYS A 109 -3.06 -4.71 18.49
N VAL A 110 -3.33 -3.41 18.22
CA VAL A 110 -3.19 -2.77 16.90
C VAL A 110 -1.81 -3.06 16.34
N ARG A 111 -1.80 -3.69 15.17
CA ARG A 111 -0.66 -3.66 14.26
C ARG A 111 -1.04 -2.75 13.11
N LEU A 112 -0.53 -1.53 13.10
CA LEU A 112 -0.78 -0.62 12.00
C LEU A 112 0.08 -1.05 10.79
N PHE A 113 -0.58 -1.59 9.77
CA PHE A 113 0.04 -1.85 8.48
C PHE A 113 -0.14 -0.65 7.57
N LEU A 114 0.95 0.10 7.34
CA LEU A 114 0.98 1.16 6.33
C LEU A 114 1.52 0.57 5.03
N LEU A 115 0.63 0.31 4.08
CA LEU A 115 1.04 0.11 2.70
C LEU A 115 1.21 1.50 2.10
N SER A 116 2.45 1.86 1.83
CA SER A 116 2.77 3.16 1.27
C SER A 116 2.06 3.30 -0.09
N SER A 117 1.01 4.11 -0.12
CA SER A 117 -0.11 3.99 -1.03
C SER A 117 0.02 4.88 -2.27
N SER A 118 1.09 4.66 -3.01
CA SER A 118 1.34 5.45 -4.21
C SER A 118 2.00 4.59 -5.27
N TYR A 119 1.32 3.62 -5.88
CA TYR A 119 1.83 2.76 -6.97
C TYR A 119 3.11 1.96 -6.67
N PHE A 120 3.77 2.23 -5.55
CA PHE A 120 5.17 1.99 -5.27
C PHE A 120 5.27 1.80 -3.75
N GLY A 121 5.48 0.56 -3.34
CA GLY A 121 5.58 0.15 -1.94
C GLY A 121 7.03 0.09 -1.49
N ASN A 122 7.83 1.13 -1.68
CA ASN A 122 9.25 1.08 -1.32
C ASN A 122 9.49 1.54 0.11
N ASP A 123 10.67 1.22 0.63
CA ASP A 123 11.09 1.70 1.93
C ASP A 123 11.35 3.22 1.87
N ALA A 124 10.43 3.98 2.45
CA ALA A 124 10.49 5.43 2.46
C ALA A 124 11.70 6.00 3.21
N ASP A 125 12.33 5.21 4.08
CA ASP A 125 13.52 5.63 4.83
C ASP A 125 14.83 5.33 4.08
N ARG A 126 14.78 4.60 2.96
CA ARG A 126 15.98 4.07 2.25
C ARG A 126 15.96 4.32 0.75
N ILE A 127 15.31 5.39 0.30
CA ILE A 127 15.11 5.72 -1.11
C ILE A 127 15.74 7.06 -1.49
N HIS A 128 16.38 7.13 -2.66
CA HIS A 128 17.05 8.33 -3.18
C HIS A 128 16.27 8.97 -4.33
N VAL A 129 15.00 9.27 -4.10
CA VAL A 129 14.14 9.95 -5.09
C VAL A 129 14.46 11.44 -5.22
N VAL A 130 14.26 11.95 -6.44
CA VAL A 130 14.31 13.38 -6.77
C VAL A 130 12.93 14.02 -6.64
N GLU A 131 12.88 15.35 -6.65
CA GLU A 131 11.59 16.07 -6.69
C GLU A 131 10.83 15.79 -8.01
N PRO A 132 9.49 15.80 -8.00
CA PRO A 132 8.59 16.07 -6.87
C PRO A 132 8.30 14.85 -5.97
N ALA A 133 8.88 13.69 -6.27
CA ALA A 133 8.63 12.46 -5.51
C ALA A 133 9.22 12.53 -4.10
N LYS A 134 10.38 13.18 -3.93
CA LYS A 134 11.01 13.40 -2.62
C LYS A 134 10.06 14.05 -1.61
N SER A 135 9.33 15.10 -2.00
CA SER A 135 8.29 15.71 -1.14
C SER A 135 7.17 14.75 -0.73
N MET A 136 6.76 13.83 -1.62
CA MET A 136 5.77 12.80 -1.30
C MET A 136 6.31 11.76 -0.31
N TYR A 137 7.57 11.34 -0.47
CA TYR A 137 8.22 10.41 0.46
C TYR A 137 8.50 11.03 1.82
N ALA A 138 8.78 12.33 1.88
CA ALA A 138 8.91 13.06 3.15
C ALA A 138 7.62 12.97 4.00
N ILE A 139 6.44 13.03 3.37
CA ILE A 139 5.16 12.80 4.06
C ILE A 139 5.11 11.38 4.64
N LYS A 140 5.52 10.35 3.88
CA LYS A 140 5.54 8.96 4.35
C LYS A 140 6.47 8.79 5.56
N VAL A 141 7.68 9.36 5.50
CA VAL A 141 8.63 9.36 6.62
C VAL A 141 8.04 10.04 7.84
N GLN A 142 7.42 11.21 7.68
CA GLN A 142 6.77 11.92 8.79
C GLN A 142 5.67 11.07 9.44
N ILE A 143 4.81 10.41 8.64
CA ILE A 143 3.80 9.50 9.17
C ILE A 143 4.45 8.35 9.95
N ARG A 144 5.54 7.75 9.47
CA ARG A 144 6.26 6.69 10.21
C ARG A 144 6.76 7.20 11.56
N ARG A 145 7.34 8.38 11.61
CA ARG A 145 7.79 9.01 12.88
C ARG A 145 6.62 9.28 13.82
N SER A 146 5.47 9.72 13.31
CA SER A 146 4.25 9.91 14.12
C SER A 146 3.73 8.59 14.71
N VAL A 147 3.75 7.50 13.94
CA VAL A 147 3.36 6.16 14.43
C VAL A 147 4.29 5.70 15.55
N GLN A 148 5.60 5.85 15.35
CA GLN A 148 6.62 5.50 16.34
C GLN A 148 6.48 6.33 17.62
N ALA A 149 6.32 7.65 17.48
CA ALA A 149 6.15 8.57 18.61
C ALA A 149 4.84 8.32 19.39
N ALA A 150 3.80 7.82 18.72
CA ALA A 150 2.56 7.41 19.35
C ALA A 150 2.66 6.08 20.12
N GLY A 151 3.78 5.34 20.02
CA GLY A 151 3.97 4.04 20.65
C GLY A 151 3.07 2.94 20.07
N ILE A 152 2.52 3.14 18.87
CA ILE A 152 1.61 2.18 18.22
C ILE A 152 2.45 1.03 17.65
N PRO A 153 2.15 -0.24 17.94
CA PRO A 153 2.82 -1.35 17.26
C PRO A 153 2.55 -1.31 15.75
N TYR A 154 3.59 -1.43 14.95
CA TYR A 154 3.51 -1.19 13.51
C TYR A 154 4.21 -2.25 12.68
N THR A 155 3.82 -2.30 11.40
CA THR A 155 4.57 -3.01 10.37
C THR A 155 4.50 -2.19 9.09
N TYR A 156 5.67 -1.80 8.56
CA TYR A 156 5.74 -1.14 7.27
C TYR A 156 5.99 -2.19 6.20
N VAL A 157 5.10 -2.28 5.21
CA VAL A 157 5.24 -3.24 4.13
C VAL A 157 5.85 -2.55 2.92
N SER A 158 7.09 -2.94 2.62
CA SER A 158 7.77 -2.56 1.39
C SER A 158 7.49 -3.61 0.30
N CYS A 159 6.40 -3.46 -0.45
CA CYS A 159 5.98 -4.38 -1.51
C CYS A 159 6.44 -3.99 -2.93
N ASN A 160 7.35 -3.01 -3.06
CA ASN A 160 7.98 -2.60 -4.33
C ASN A 160 6.95 -2.24 -5.42
N CYS A 161 7.23 -2.61 -6.68
CA CYS A 161 6.38 -2.31 -7.84
C CYS A 161 5.25 -3.32 -8.00
N PHE A 162 4.00 -2.85 -8.08
CA PHE A 162 2.88 -3.72 -8.43
C PHE A 162 2.99 -4.18 -9.88
N ALA A 163 3.18 -5.48 -10.10
CA ALA A 163 3.25 -6.07 -11.43
C ALA A 163 2.09 -5.63 -12.34
N GLY A 164 0.86 -5.65 -11.83
CA GLY A 164 -0.34 -5.20 -12.56
C GLY A 164 -0.41 -3.68 -12.85
N CYS A 165 0.50 -2.87 -12.31
CA CYS A 165 0.66 -1.46 -12.66
C CYS A 165 1.79 -1.25 -13.68
N PHE A 166 2.95 -1.91 -13.49
CA PHE A 166 4.16 -1.64 -14.27
C PHE A 166 4.29 -2.52 -15.51
N LEU A 167 4.06 -3.83 -15.39
CA LEU A 167 4.30 -4.76 -16.49
C LEU A 167 3.42 -4.52 -17.72
N PRO A 168 2.10 -4.23 -17.58
CA PRO A 168 1.23 -4.00 -18.75
C PRO A 168 1.65 -2.81 -19.61
N LYS A 169 2.53 -1.95 -19.08
CA LYS A 169 2.98 -0.71 -19.71
C LYS A 169 4.49 -0.68 -19.90
N LEU A 170 5.23 -1.76 -19.59
CA LEU A 170 6.70 -1.77 -19.55
C LEU A 170 7.29 -0.57 -18.78
N ALA A 171 6.70 -0.28 -17.62
CA ALA A 171 7.02 0.88 -16.78
C ALA A 171 6.92 2.26 -17.46
N GLN A 172 6.27 2.36 -18.62
CA GLN A 172 6.04 3.63 -19.30
C GLN A 172 4.96 4.42 -18.56
N ALA A 173 5.36 5.54 -17.94
CA ALA A 173 4.47 6.35 -17.10
C ALA A 173 3.27 6.93 -17.88
N GLU A 174 3.45 7.19 -19.19
CA GLU A 174 2.46 7.81 -20.09
C GLU A 174 1.64 6.80 -20.88
N ALA A 175 2.03 5.53 -20.90
CA ALA A 175 1.34 4.56 -21.74
C ALA A 175 -0.06 4.21 -21.20
N SER A 176 -1.02 4.07 -22.10
CA SER A 176 -2.38 3.58 -21.81
C SER A 176 -2.48 2.05 -21.84
N GLY A 177 -1.49 1.37 -22.43
CA GLY A 177 -1.38 -0.08 -22.54
C GLY A 177 0.03 -0.50 -22.90
N LEU A 178 0.20 -1.69 -23.49
CA LEU A 178 1.50 -2.14 -23.98
C LEU A 178 1.93 -1.22 -25.13
N PRO A 179 3.06 -0.51 -25.03
CA PRO A 179 3.53 0.33 -26.13
C PRO A 179 3.88 -0.55 -27.34
N THR A 180 3.40 -0.19 -28.52
CA THR A 180 3.62 -0.94 -29.77
C THR A 180 4.50 -0.21 -30.77
N ASP A 181 4.66 1.11 -30.61
CA ASP A 181 5.37 2.01 -31.51
C ASP A 181 6.67 2.54 -30.91
N LYS A 182 6.64 2.96 -29.63
CA LYS A 182 7.78 3.58 -28.95
C LYS A 182 7.83 3.17 -27.48
N VAL A 183 9.03 2.81 -27.03
CA VAL A 183 9.36 2.62 -25.61
C VAL A 183 10.44 3.63 -25.23
N VAL A 184 10.24 4.36 -24.14
CA VAL A 184 11.25 5.25 -23.57
C VAL A 184 12.03 4.47 -22.52
N ILE A 185 13.32 4.25 -22.78
CA ILE A 185 14.25 3.77 -21.77
C ILE A 185 14.64 4.97 -20.92
N LEU A 186 14.38 4.90 -19.62
CA LEU A 186 14.77 5.96 -18.68
C LEU A 186 16.30 6.00 -18.60
N GLY A 187 16.90 7.14 -18.96
CA GLY A 187 18.33 7.44 -18.74
C GLY A 187 18.55 8.25 -17.46
N GLU A 188 19.66 8.99 -17.37
CA GLU A 188 20.14 9.71 -16.18
C GLU A 188 19.25 10.87 -15.64
N GLY A 189 18.00 11.00 -16.09
CA GLY A 189 17.04 11.91 -15.45
C GLY A 189 17.08 13.39 -15.88
N ASN A 190 17.75 13.75 -16.98
CA ASN A 190 17.86 15.14 -17.47
C ASN A 190 16.60 15.70 -18.18
N THR A 191 15.40 15.18 -17.91
CA THR A 191 14.14 15.63 -18.54
C THR A 191 13.59 16.93 -17.94
N LYS A 192 13.17 17.86 -18.81
CA LYS A 192 12.51 19.13 -18.45
C LYS A 192 11.17 18.91 -17.72
N GLU A 193 10.74 19.91 -16.93
CA GLU A 193 9.55 19.89 -16.08
C GLU A 193 8.31 19.30 -16.77
N LEU A 194 7.72 18.27 -16.16
CA LEU A 194 6.51 17.60 -16.62
C LEU A 194 5.33 17.87 -15.67
N PRO A 195 4.09 17.88 -16.19
CA PRO A 195 2.92 18.14 -15.36
C PRO A 195 2.71 17.06 -14.29
N MET A 196 2.17 17.46 -13.14
CA MET A 196 1.72 16.52 -12.11
C MET A 196 0.46 15.77 -12.59
N PRO A 197 0.30 14.46 -12.33
CA PRO A 197 1.15 13.59 -11.51
C PRO A 197 2.24 12.83 -12.30
N LEU A 198 2.47 13.16 -13.58
CA LEU A 198 3.40 12.42 -14.45
C LEU A 198 4.85 12.56 -13.98
N SER A 199 5.26 13.76 -13.60
CA SER A 199 6.60 14.04 -13.05
C SER A 199 6.92 13.19 -11.81
N ILE A 200 5.98 12.98 -10.88
CA ILE A 200 6.16 12.06 -9.75
C ILE A 200 6.44 10.64 -10.24
N ARG A 201 5.64 10.14 -11.20
CA ARG A 201 5.79 8.75 -11.67
C ARG A 201 7.14 8.51 -12.33
N LEU A 202 7.62 9.47 -13.11
CA LEU A 202 8.92 9.39 -13.78
C LEU A 202 10.08 9.50 -12.79
N ALA A 203 10.01 10.41 -11.81
CA ALA A 203 11.01 10.52 -10.74
C ALA A 203 11.15 9.22 -9.95
N ILE A 204 10.03 8.54 -9.67
CA ILE A 204 10.04 7.26 -8.98
C ILE A 204 10.56 6.14 -9.91
N SER A 205 10.12 6.11 -11.16
CA SER A 205 10.59 5.10 -12.13
C SER A 205 12.11 5.21 -12.36
N HIS A 206 12.66 6.42 -12.38
CA HIS A 206 14.10 6.65 -12.45
C HIS A 206 14.83 6.06 -11.23
N SER A 207 14.40 6.40 -10.01
CA SER A 207 14.96 5.85 -8.77
C SER A 207 14.96 4.30 -8.78
N PHE A 208 13.97 3.68 -9.42
CA PHE A 208 13.84 2.21 -9.41
C PHE A 208 14.62 1.52 -10.50
N PHE A 209 14.39 1.92 -11.74
CA PHE A 209 14.93 1.22 -12.91
C PHE A 209 16.31 1.72 -13.31
N VAL A 210 16.72 2.91 -12.86
CA VAL A 210 18.03 3.49 -13.15
C VAL A 210 18.93 3.43 -11.92
N ASN A 211 18.48 3.93 -10.76
CA ASN A 211 19.31 3.94 -9.54
C ASN A 211 19.31 2.61 -8.77
N GLY A 212 18.36 1.71 -9.04
CA GLY A 212 18.27 0.41 -8.37
C GLY A 212 17.81 0.48 -6.92
N ASP A 213 17.15 1.56 -6.47
CA ASP A 213 16.76 1.79 -5.06
C ASP A 213 15.81 0.73 -4.45
N GLN A 214 15.36 -0.26 -5.24
CA GLN A 214 14.54 -1.38 -4.73
C GLN A 214 15.37 -2.56 -4.22
N THR A 215 16.62 -2.70 -4.65
CA THR A 215 17.46 -3.89 -4.44
C THR A 215 18.89 -3.54 -4.04
N ASN A 216 19.16 -2.27 -3.75
CA ASN A 216 20.50 -1.76 -3.47
C ASN A 216 20.90 -1.82 -1.99
N PHE A 217 20.15 -2.53 -1.14
CA PHE A 217 20.50 -2.75 0.27
C PHE A 217 20.08 -4.15 0.72
N GLU A 218 20.84 -4.72 1.66
CA GLU A 218 20.49 -5.98 2.31
C GLU A 218 19.48 -5.77 3.43
N ILE A 219 18.51 -6.68 3.58
CA ILE A 219 17.54 -6.63 4.67
C ILE A 219 18.15 -7.28 5.91
N GLU A 220 18.65 -6.47 6.85
CA GLU A 220 19.15 -6.97 8.13
C GLU A 220 18.00 -7.24 9.12
N PRO A 221 18.14 -8.29 9.98
CA PRO A 221 17.17 -8.59 11.03
C PRO A 221 16.91 -7.44 12.02
N SER A 222 17.83 -6.48 12.10
CA SER A 222 17.75 -5.32 12.99
C SER A 222 16.60 -4.37 12.64
N PHE A 223 16.14 -4.35 11.38
CA PHE A 223 15.10 -3.42 10.91
C PHE A 223 14.04 -4.05 10.00
N GLY A 224 14.24 -5.27 9.51
CA GLY A 224 13.31 -5.88 8.58
C GLY A 224 13.44 -7.40 8.50
N VAL A 225 12.53 -7.98 7.73
CA VAL A 225 12.55 -9.40 7.37
C VAL A 225 12.05 -9.51 5.94
N GLU A 226 12.72 -10.33 5.14
CA GLU A 226 12.28 -10.61 3.78
C GLU A 226 10.97 -11.39 3.78
N ALA A 227 10.09 -11.09 2.82
CA ALA A 227 8.81 -11.79 2.69
C ALA A 227 9.00 -13.29 2.40
N SER A 228 10.06 -13.67 1.68
CA SER A 228 10.40 -15.08 1.38
C SER A 228 10.60 -15.91 2.66
N VAL A 229 11.19 -15.31 3.70
CA VAL A 229 11.44 -15.95 5.00
C VAL A 229 10.13 -16.14 5.78
N LEU A 230 9.14 -15.27 5.58
CA LEU A 230 7.83 -15.36 6.25
C LEU A 230 6.94 -16.48 5.69
N TYR A 231 7.23 -16.98 4.49
CA TYR A 231 6.46 -18.02 3.81
C TYR A 231 7.40 -19.13 3.28
N PRO A 232 8.05 -19.90 4.17
CA PRO A 232 9.07 -20.87 3.77
C PRO A 232 8.55 -22.01 2.89
N ASP A 233 7.23 -22.25 2.89
CA ASP A 233 6.58 -23.27 2.06
C ASP A 233 6.46 -22.84 0.59
N VAL A 234 6.66 -21.55 0.28
CA VAL A 234 6.62 -21.03 -1.09
C VAL A 234 7.99 -21.23 -1.73
N LYS A 235 8.01 -21.82 -2.92
CA LYS A 235 9.23 -21.94 -3.72
C LYS A 235 9.47 -20.64 -4.47
N TYR A 236 10.51 -19.91 -4.06
CA TYR A 236 10.98 -18.70 -4.72
C TYR A 236 12.08 -19.03 -5.72
N THR A 237 12.13 -18.27 -6.81
CA THR A 237 13.25 -18.27 -7.76
C THR A 237 13.81 -16.87 -7.78
N THR A 238 15.11 -16.75 -7.55
CA THR A 238 15.82 -15.46 -7.61
C THR A 238 15.93 -14.98 -9.05
N VAL A 239 16.21 -13.69 -9.22
CA VAL A 239 16.47 -13.14 -10.56
C VAL A 239 17.71 -13.79 -11.16
N ASP A 240 18.77 -14.01 -10.37
CA ASP A 240 20.01 -14.65 -10.84
C ASP A 240 19.75 -16.08 -11.32
N GLU A 241 19.10 -16.93 -10.52
CA GLU A 241 18.72 -18.29 -10.93
C GLU A 241 17.84 -18.30 -12.19
N TYR A 242 16.98 -17.29 -12.35
CA TYR A 242 16.16 -17.17 -13.55
C TYR A 242 17.00 -16.78 -14.77
N LEU A 243 17.97 -15.87 -14.60
CA LEU A 243 18.82 -15.36 -15.67
C LEU A 243 19.91 -16.36 -16.08
N ASP A 244 20.36 -17.22 -15.16
CA ASP A 244 21.30 -18.32 -15.46
C ASP A 244 20.75 -19.29 -16.51
N ARG A 245 19.44 -19.27 -16.78
CA ARG A 245 18.80 -20.04 -17.87
C ARG A 245 19.16 -19.51 -19.28
N PHE A 246 19.68 -18.29 -19.38
CA PHE A 246 20.14 -17.70 -20.63
C PHE A 246 21.62 -17.92 -20.90
N LEU A 247 22.37 -18.42 -19.90
CA LEU A 247 23.77 -18.84 -20.01
C LEU A 247 23.84 -20.32 -20.44
#